data_AF-A0A7H1DH58-F1
#
_entry.id   AF-A0A7H1DH58-F1
#
_cell.length_a   1.000
_cell.length_b   1.000
_cell.length_c   1.000
_cell.angle_alpha   90.00
_cell.angle_beta   90.00
_cell.angle_gamma   90.00
#
_symmetry.space_group_name_H-M   'P 1'
#
loop_
_entity.id
_entity.type
_entity.pdbx_description
1 polymer ?
#
loop_
_entity_poly.entity_id
_entity_poly.type
_entity_poly.pdbx_seq_one_letter_code
_entity_poly.pdbx_strand_id
1 'polypeptide(L)'
;MTQWRKMYSERLNAAGNAETGEEPTEPEEAAAISAAPPTALLLAHLGTGLVAEAWRRLQLPEAESADCAVGAGAFHADTLLNYLRSEEWNSEDGAGRLVGGAITWEVEGGRRDVQLEVVELARGGRLERVGVWAARAGLSLQRREAPVAEPPPESMTNRTFTVLIAENKPYVMMQESTDRLSGNDRYEGFCIELIDKLAKLLHFNYTFVEQEDRNYGSRDNATGKWNGMLGRLMEDENIDFAITDLTITAERESAVDFTTPFMNLGIAILFRTPKTPEPKIFAFLLPFSNGVWLCLGFAYLGTSLLLYVVGRLCHEEWQNPYPCIEDPPALENQFTLANALWFNLGAVLLQGSEIAPVAYSTRAVASVWWVFALVITSSYTANLATLLAKKSSDQVINNVQELADNQLGIDYGAKFNGSTYNFFAHSQSELYQRMYEHMRTRPMPSTNAEEWRVESTRS
;
A
#
# COMPACT_ATOMS: atom_id res chain seq x y z
N MET A 1 -19.29 52.29 -44.40
CA MET A 1 -20.00 51.22 -43.66
C MET A 1 -21.30 51.68 -42.97
N THR A 2 -21.42 52.89 -42.42
CA THR A 2 -22.65 53.34 -41.70
C THR A 2 -23.88 53.55 -42.57
N GLN A 3 -23.70 54.02 -43.81
CA GLN A 3 -24.83 54.36 -44.68
C GLN A 3 -25.53 53.13 -45.27
N TRP A 4 -24.78 52.10 -45.72
CA TRP A 4 -25.40 50.88 -46.22
C TRP A 4 -26.04 50.05 -45.10
N ARG A 5 -25.44 49.99 -43.91
CA ARG A 5 -26.02 49.27 -42.76
C ARG A 5 -27.40 49.83 -42.42
N LYS A 6 -27.48 51.17 -42.39
CA LYS A 6 -28.73 51.90 -42.17
C LYS A 6 -29.76 51.65 -43.29
N MET A 7 -29.34 51.75 -44.55
CA MET A 7 -30.22 51.46 -45.69
C MET A 7 -30.66 49.99 -45.78
N TYR A 8 -29.80 49.05 -45.37
CA TYR A 8 -30.08 47.61 -45.35
C TYR A 8 -31.05 47.26 -44.22
N SER A 9 -30.86 47.81 -43.02
CA SER A 9 -31.85 47.68 -41.93
C SER A 9 -33.18 48.32 -42.29
N GLU A 10 -33.18 49.48 -42.94
CA GLU A 10 -34.40 50.15 -43.42
C GLU A 10 -35.13 49.31 -44.48
N ARG A 11 -34.39 48.66 -45.39
CA ARG A 11 -34.97 47.78 -46.43
C ARG A 11 -35.43 46.42 -45.90
N LEU A 12 -34.73 45.80 -44.94
CA LEU A 12 -35.19 44.58 -44.27
C LEU A 12 -36.51 44.81 -43.54
N ASN A 13 -36.58 45.92 -42.78
CA ASN A 13 -37.80 46.32 -42.09
C ASN A 13 -38.96 46.65 -43.06
N ALA A 14 -38.65 47.09 -44.29
CA ALA A 14 -39.64 47.35 -45.33
C ALA A 14 -40.07 46.08 -46.10
N ALA A 15 -39.15 45.14 -46.34
CA ALA A 15 -39.40 43.92 -47.10
C ALA A 15 -40.23 42.88 -46.32
N GLY A 16 -40.04 42.78 -45.01
CA GLY A 16 -40.89 41.95 -44.14
C GLY A 16 -42.37 42.35 -44.14
N ASN A 17 -42.70 43.56 -44.59
CA ASN A 17 -44.08 44.03 -44.69
C ASN A 17 -44.77 43.73 -46.03
N ALA A 18 -44.04 43.27 -47.07
CA ALA A 18 -44.53 43.37 -48.44
C ALA A 18 -44.88 42.04 -49.14
N GLU A 19 -44.18 40.92 -48.91
CA GLU A 19 -44.29 39.78 -49.86
C GLU A 19 -44.48 38.37 -49.27
N THR A 20 -44.33 38.18 -47.96
CA THR A 20 -44.59 36.89 -47.31
C THR A 20 -45.22 37.20 -45.97
N GLY A 21 -46.45 36.70 -45.71
CA GLY A 21 -47.16 36.90 -44.43
C GLY A 21 -46.52 36.20 -43.22
N GLU A 22 -45.19 36.19 -43.16
CA GLU A 22 -44.38 35.83 -42.00
C GLU A 22 -44.09 37.09 -41.17
N GLU A 23 -44.00 36.91 -39.86
CA GLU A 23 -43.78 38.00 -38.90
C GLU A 23 -42.53 38.83 -39.26
N PRO A 24 -42.55 40.16 -39.00
CA PRO A 24 -41.40 41.01 -39.25
C PRO A 24 -40.17 40.46 -38.50
N THR A 25 -39.07 40.22 -39.22
CA THR A 25 -37.77 39.88 -38.60
C THR A 25 -37.52 40.84 -37.46
N GLU A 26 -37.34 40.33 -36.24
CA GLU A 26 -37.22 41.16 -35.04
C GLU A 26 -36.11 42.21 -35.24
N PRO A 27 -36.30 43.46 -34.78
CA PRO A 27 -35.29 44.52 -34.92
C PRO A 27 -33.93 44.12 -34.33
N GLU A 28 -33.92 43.15 -33.42
CA GLU A 28 -32.72 42.55 -32.83
C GLU A 28 -31.96 41.65 -33.81
N GLU A 29 -32.63 40.88 -34.67
CA GLU A 29 -31.99 40.08 -35.73
C GLU A 29 -31.38 40.96 -36.82
N ALA A 30 -32.11 42.00 -37.25
CA ALA A 30 -31.57 42.98 -38.20
C ALA A 30 -30.36 43.73 -37.62
N ALA A 31 -30.40 44.06 -36.33
CA ALA A 31 -29.26 44.63 -35.61
C ALA A 31 -28.09 43.65 -35.52
N ALA A 32 -28.35 42.36 -35.23
CA ALA A 32 -27.33 41.31 -35.17
C ALA A 32 -26.64 41.08 -36.53
N ILE A 33 -27.41 41.02 -37.62
CA ILE A 33 -26.90 40.90 -39.00
C ILE A 33 -26.09 42.16 -39.37
N SER A 34 -26.50 43.35 -38.91
CA SER A 34 -25.74 44.58 -39.15
C SER A 34 -24.42 44.64 -38.35
N ALA A 35 -24.39 44.00 -37.17
CA ALA A 35 -23.22 43.91 -36.30
C ALA A 35 -22.19 42.88 -36.83
N ALA A 36 -22.66 41.74 -37.36
CA ALA A 36 -21.85 40.69 -37.95
C ALA A 36 -22.48 40.19 -39.27
N PRO A 37 -22.24 40.88 -40.40
CA PRO A 37 -22.87 40.51 -41.66
C PRO A 37 -22.34 39.16 -42.18
N PRO A 38 -23.21 38.34 -42.80
CA PRO A 38 -22.77 37.09 -43.42
C PRO A 38 -21.77 37.38 -44.54
N THR A 39 -20.78 36.50 -44.71
CA THR A 39 -19.72 36.64 -45.71
C THR A 39 -20.28 36.76 -47.13
N ALA A 40 -21.38 36.07 -47.45
CA ALA A 40 -22.06 36.18 -48.74
C ALA A 40 -22.54 37.61 -49.04
N LEU A 41 -23.05 38.34 -48.03
CA LEU A 41 -23.51 39.71 -48.20
C LEU A 41 -22.33 40.67 -48.44
N LEU A 42 -21.22 40.46 -47.72
CA LEU A 42 -19.98 41.21 -47.95
C LEU A 42 -19.45 40.98 -49.36
N LEU A 43 -19.44 39.73 -49.83
CA LEU A 43 -19.00 39.39 -51.19
C LEU A 43 -19.92 39.99 -52.27
N ALA A 44 -21.24 40.00 -52.05
CA ALA A 44 -22.18 40.65 -52.96
C ALA A 44 -21.97 42.17 -53.03
N HIS A 45 -21.70 42.82 -51.89
CA HIS A 45 -21.37 44.24 -51.85
C HIS A 45 -20.07 44.54 -52.61
N LEU A 46 -19.04 43.73 -52.41
CA LEU A 46 -17.78 43.85 -53.15
C LEU A 46 -17.99 43.64 -54.65
N GLY A 47 -18.71 42.59 -55.04
CA GLY A 47 -18.99 42.27 -56.45
C GLY A 47 -19.70 43.41 -57.18
N THR A 48 -20.74 43.98 -56.55
CA THR A 48 -21.47 45.12 -57.12
C THR A 48 -20.61 46.39 -57.16
N GLY A 49 -19.79 46.63 -56.14
CA GLY A 49 -18.84 47.75 -56.10
C GLY A 49 -17.79 47.68 -57.21
N LEU A 50 -17.21 46.50 -57.44
CA LEU A 50 -16.22 46.24 -58.49
C LEU A 50 -16.81 46.53 -59.88
N VAL A 51 -17.99 45.98 -60.16
CA VAL A 51 -18.67 46.18 -61.45
C VAL A 51 -19.05 47.64 -61.66
N ALA A 52 -19.57 48.32 -60.64
CA ALA A 52 -19.93 49.73 -60.72
C ALA A 52 -18.71 50.65 -60.94
N GLU A 53 -17.58 50.35 -60.30
CA GLU A 53 -16.34 51.08 -60.49
C GLU A 53 -15.75 50.83 -61.88
N ALA A 54 -15.73 49.57 -62.34
CA ALA A 54 -15.34 49.20 -63.70
C ALA A 54 -16.19 49.93 -64.76
N TRP A 55 -17.51 49.94 -64.58
CA TRP A 55 -18.44 50.64 -65.46
C TRP A 55 -18.17 52.14 -65.52
N ARG A 56 -17.91 52.77 -64.37
CA ARG A 56 -17.56 54.21 -64.29
C ARG A 56 -16.24 54.53 -64.99
N ARG A 57 -15.21 53.68 -64.84
CA ARG A 57 -13.89 53.89 -65.44
C ARG A 57 -13.90 53.70 -66.96
N LEU A 58 -14.63 52.70 -67.45
CA LEU A 58 -14.74 52.40 -68.88
C LEU A 58 -15.71 53.32 -69.64
N GLN A 59 -16.52 54.13 -68.94
CA GLN A 59 -17.54 55.01 -69.52
C GLN A 59 -18.44 54.28 -70.54
N LEU A 60 -18.85 53.05 -70.21
CA LEU A 60 -19.65 52.23 -71.12
C LEU A 60 -21.04 52.83 -71.33
N PRO A 61 -21.55 52.92 -72.58
CA PRO A 61 -22.89 53.38 -72.86
C PRO A 61 -23.95 52.41 -72.32
N GLU A 62 -25.19 52.88 -72.14
CA GLU A 62 -26.31 51.99 -71.81
C GLU A 62 -26.46 50.91 -72.88
N ALA A 63 -26.43 49.65 -72.46
CA ALA A 63 -26.42 48.52 -73.37
C ALA A 63 -27.79 48.34 -74.06
N GLU A 64 -27.77 47.99 -75.35
CA GLU A 64 -28.96 47.52 -76.06
C GLU A 64 -29.45 46.18 -75.48
N SER A 65 -30.75 45.88 -75.60
CA SER A 65 -31.34 44.67 -75.06
C SER A 65 -30.75 43.41 -75.70
N ALA A 66 -30.06 42.59 -74.91
CA ALA A 66 -29.60 41.27 -75.33
C ALA A 66 -30.78 40.27 -75.37
N ASP A 67 -30.77 39.36 -76.36
CA ASP A 67 -31.76 38.28 -76.48
C ASP A 67 -31.08 36.91 -76.34
N CYS A 68 -31.45 36.19 -75.28
CA CYS A 68 -30.95 34.84 -74.99
C CYS A 68 -31.37 33.82 -76.06
N ALA A 69 -32.50 34.01 -76.76
CA ALA A 69 -32.97 33.09 -77.78
C ALA A 69 -32.12 33.13 -79.06
N VAL A 70 -31.52 34.29 -79.35
CA VAL A 70 -30.70 34.54 -80.55
C VAL A 70 -29.20 34.41 -80.25
N GLY A 71 -28.82 34.29 -78.97
CA GLY A 71 -27.42 34.21 -78.55
C GLY A 71 -26.67 35.54 -78.76
N ALA A 72 -27.40 36.66 -78.86
CA ALA A 72 -26.81 37.97 -79.03
C ALA A 72 -26.30 38.48 -77.67
N GLY A 73 -24.98 38.51 -77.49
CA GLY A 73 -24.35 39.11 -76.31
C GLY A 73 -24.41 40.63 -76.36
N ALA A 74 -24.45 41.28 -75.18
CA ALA A 74 -24.32 42.73 -75.11
C ALA A 74 -22.94 43.17 -75.65
N PHE A 75 -22.92 44.13 -76.58
CA PHE A 75 -21.73 44.52 -77.35
C PHE A 75 -20.49 44.89 -76.50
N HIS A 76 -20.70 45.33 -75.25
CA HIS A 76 -19.63 45.74 -74.33
C HIS A 76 -19.30 44.72 -73.22
N ALA A 77 -19.95 43.56 -73.21
CA ALA A 77 -19.77 42.56 -72.16
C ALA A 77 -18.33 42.03 -72.10
N ASP A 78 -17.73 41.72 -73.25
CA ASP A 78 -16.36 41.20 -73.33
C ASP A 78 -15.33 42.25 -72.89
N THR A 79 -15.54 43.52 -73.23
CA THR A 79 -14.67 44.62 -72.79
C THR A 79 -14.71 44.78 -71.27
N LEU A 80 -15.90 44.73 -70.67
CA LEU A 80 -16.07 44.81 -69.23
C LEU A 80 -15.44 43.61 -68.51
N LEU A 81 -15.68 42.40 -69.01
CA LEU A 81 -15.13 41.16 -68.43
C LEU A 81 -13.59 41.13 -68.50
N ASN A 82 -13.01 41.56 -69.62
CA ASN A 82 -11.57 41.63 -69.77
C ASN A 82 -10.95 42.65 -68.81
N TYR A 83 -11.59 43.82 -68.66
CA TYR A 83 -11.14 44.85 -67.71
C TYR A 83 -11.21 44.38 -66.25
N LEU A 84 -12.32 43.74 -65.86
CA LEU A 84 -12.49 43.19 -64.52
C LEU A 84 -11.40 42.16 -64.18
N ARG A 85 -10.99 41.34 -65.16
CA ARG A 85 -9.95 40.30 -64.99
C ARG A 85 -8.52 40.83 -64.99
N SER A 86 -8.25 41.94 -65.70
CA SER A 86 -6.89 42.47 -65.85
C SER A 86 -6.43 43.37 -64.70
N GLU A 87 -7.36 44.00 -64.00
CA GLU A 87 -7.05 44.95 -62.92
C GLU A 87 -6.88 44.27 -61.56
N GLU A 88 -6.00 44.84 -60.74
CA GLU A 88 -5.89 44.48 -59.33
C GLU A 88 -6.82 45.37 -58.50
N TRP A 89 -7.77 44.75 -57.81
CA TRP A 89 -8.77 45.49 -57.06
C TRP A 89 -8.46 45.48 -55.57
N ASN A 90 -8.20 46.67 -55.03
CA ASN A 90 -8.04 46.89 -53.60
C ASN A 90 -9.32 47.56 -53.10
N SER A 91 -10.21 46.78 -52.49
CA SER A 91 -11.40 47.34 -51.86
C SER A 91 -11.05 47.85 -50.46
N GLU A 92 -10.80 49.15 -50.33
CA GLU A 92 -10.68 49.80 -49.02
C GLU A 92 -12.07 50.10 -48.45
N ASP A 93 -12.32 49.67 -47.22
CA ASP A 93 -13.35 50.31 -46.39
C ASP A 93 -12.98 51.78 -46.24
N GLY A 94 -13.96 52.68 -46.15
CA GLY A 94 -13.75 54.12 -45.85
C GLY A 94 -13.06 54.45 -44.51
N ALA A 95 -12.41 53.46 -43.89
CA ALA A 95 -11.49 53.54 -42.76
C ALA A 95 -10.06 53.02 -43.10
N GLY A 96 -9.73 52.83 -44.38
CA GLY A 96 -8.41 52.41 -44.86
C GLY A 96 -8.05 50.93 -44.63
N ARG A 97 -9.04 50.06 -44.41
CA ARG A 97 -8.83 48.60 -44.26
C ARG A 97 -9.28 47.86 -45.52
N LEU A 98 -8.48 46.94 -46.04
CA LEU A 98 -8.85 46.14 -47.21
C LEU A 98 -9.91 45.09 -46.85
N VAL A 99 -11.13 45.24 -47.37
CA VAL A 99 -12.20 44.24 -47.19
C VAL A 99 -11.96 43.10 -48.15
N GLY A 100 -11.59 41.94 -47.61
CA GLY A 100 -11.30 40.74 -48.40
C GLY A 100 -9.91 40.71 -49.03
N GLY A 101 -9.03 41.68 -48.76
CA GLY A 101 -7.68 41.75 -49.34
C GLY A 101 -7.65 42.13 -50.82
N ALA A 102 -6.46 42.12 -51.43
CA ALA A 102 -6.32 42.32 -52.88
C ALA A 102 -7.11 41.25 -53.66
N ILE A 103 -7.86 41.67 -54.67
CA ILE A 103 -8.62 40.76 -55.55
C ILE A 103 -7.91 40.75 -56.90
N THR A 104 -7.36 39.60 -57.24
CA THR A 104 -6.78 39.32 -58.55
C THR A 104 -7.42 38.05 -59.12
N TRP A 105 -7.44 37.94 -60.44
CA TRP A 105 -8.15 36.86 -61.14
C TRP A 105 -7.17 35.94 -61.87
N GLU A 106 -7.52 34.66 -61.93
CA GLU A 106 -6.90 33.69 -62.82
C GLU A 106 -7.56 33.72 -64.20
N VAL A 107 -6.89 33.13 -65.19
CA VAL A 107 -7.37 33.10 -66.59
C VAL A 107 -8.75 32.43 -66.71
N GLU A 108 -9.03 31.45 -65.85
CA GLU A 108 -10.30 30.71 -65.80
C GLU A 108 -11.41 31.47 -65.02
N GLY A 109 -11.11 32.64 -64.46
CA GLY A 109 -12.06 33.44 -63.67
C GLY A 109 -12.10 33.08 -62.19
N GLY A 110 -11.24 32.17 -61.71
CA GLY A 110 -11.00 31.93 -60.29
C GLY A 110 -10.28 33.11 -59.62
N ARG A 111 -10.42 33.24 -58.30
CA ARG A 111 -9.72 34.28 -57.53
C ARG A 111 -8.29 33.82 -57.21
N ARG A 112 -7.31 34.63 -57.59
CA ARG A 112 -5.89 34.37 -57.34
C ARG A 112 -5.46 34.92 -55.98
N ASP A 113 -4.51 34.24 -55.33
CA ASP A 113 -3.84 34.67 -54.10
C ASP A 113 -4.77 34.97 -52.89
N VAL A 114 -5.75 34.09 -52.65
CA VAL A 114 -6.64 34.17 -51.47
C VAL A 114 -5.85 34.03 -50.16
N GLN A 115 -6.08 34.95 -49.23
CA GLN A 115 -5.58 34.92 -47.87
C GLN A 115 -6.72 34.64 -46.89
N LEU A 116 -6.54 33.66 -46.02
CA LEU A 116 -7.50 33.26 -45.00
C LEU A 116 -6.89 33.49 -43.61
N GLU A 117 -7.65 34.09 -42.71
CA GLU A 117 -7.25 34.20 -41.31
C GLU A 117 -7.69 32.94 -40.55
N VAL A 118 -6.77 32.37 -39.79
CA VAL A 118 -7.06 31.22 -38.93
C VAL A 118 -7.38 31.73 -37.54
N VAL A 119 -8.57 31.40 -37.06
CA VAL A 119 -9.05 31.78 -35.73
C VAL A 119 -9.30 30.54 -34.88
N GLU A 120 -8.93 30.61 -33.60
CA GLU A 120 -9.19 29.58 -32.60
C GLU A 120 -10.14 30.14 -31.54
N LEU A 121 -11.01 29.27 -31.01
CA LEU A 121 -11.94 29.65 -29.95
C LEU A 121 -11.22 29.59 -28.59
N ALA A 122 -10.93 30.75 -28.01
CA ALA A 122 -10.36 30.84 -26.67
C ALA A 122 -11.41 30.56 -25.58
N ARG A 123 -10.94 30.17 -24.39
CA ARG A 123 -11.82 30.01 -23.21
C ARG A 123 -12.53 31.34 -22.93
N GLY A 124 -13.85 31.28 -22.75
CA GLY A 124 -14.70 32.47 -22.62
C GLY A 124 -15.40 32.91 -23.92
N GLY A 125 -15.30 32.13 -25.00
CA GLY A 125 -16.08 32.33 -26.22
C GLY A 125 -15.51 33.39 -27.16
N ARG A 126 -14.29 33.87 -26.92
CA ARG A 126 -13.62 34.85 -27.77
C ARG A 126 -12.86 34.14 -28.90
N LEU A 127 -13.06 34.60 -30.13
CA LEU A 127 -12.24 34.16 -31.27
C LEU A 127 -10.92 34.93 -31.27
N GLU A 128 -9.80 34.22 -31.28
CA GLU A 128 -8.47 34.80 -31.38
C GLU A 128 -7.80 34.39 -32.69
N ARG A 129 -7.15 35.35 -33.35
CA ARG A 129 -6.39 35.11 -34.59
C ARG A 129 -5.09 34.40 -34.24
N VAL A 130 -4.95 33.16 -34.68
CA VAL A 130 -3.79 32.29 -34.40
C VAL A 130 -2.86 32.12 -35.60
N GLY A 131 -3.26 32.58 -36.78
CA GLY A 131 -2.41 32.51 -37.97
C GLY A 131 -3.04 33.07 -39.23
N VAL A 132 -2.30 32.97 -40.32
CA VAL A 132 -2.71 33.35 -41.68
C VAL A 132 -2.34 32.22 -42.63
N TRP A 133 -3.26 31.85 -43.51
CA TRP A 133 -3.03 30.94 -44.62
C TRP A 133 -3.07 31.70 -45.94
N ALA A 134 -2.13 31.43 -46.83
CA ALA A 134 -2.14 31.96 -48.19
C ALA A 134 -1.90 30.83 -49.19
N ALA A 135 -2.56 30.89 -50.35
CA ALA A 135 -2.52 29.83 -51.36
C ALA A 135 -1.11 29.37 -51.76
N ARG A 136 -0.14 30.29 -51.85
CA ARG A 136 1.26 29.97 -52.20
C ARG A 136 2.17 29.72 -51.00
N ALA A 137 1.91 30.36 -49.87
CA ALA A 137 2.80 30.33 -48.69
C ALA A 137 2.40 29.26 -47.66
N GLY A 138 1.21 28.66 -47.79
CA GLY A 138 0.69 27.72 -46.82
C GLY A 138 0.26 28.39 -45.52
N LEU A 139 0.20 27.62 -44.44
CA LEU A 139 -0.23 28.07 -43.11
C LEU A 139 0.94 28.64 -42.31
N SER A 140 0.83 29.89 -41.87
CA SER A 140 1.74 30.51 -40.91
C SER A 140 1.02 30.72 -39.57
N LEU A 141 1.39 29.94 -38.56
CA LEU A 141 0.86 30.07 -37.19
C LEU A 141 1.66 31.10 -36.40
N GLN A 142 0.98 32.09 -35.85
CA GLN A 142 1.50 33.07 -34.91
C GLN A 142 0.88 32.77 -33.53
N ARG A 143 1.14 31.56 -33.00
CA ARG A 143 0.71 31.21 -31.65
C ARG A 143 1.53 32.04 -30.67
N ARG A 144 0.88 33.00 -30.01
CA ARG A 144 1.43 33.63 -28.82
C ARG A 144 1.32 32.57 -27.72
N GLU A 145 2.40 31.86 -27.41
CA GLU A 145 2.44 30.98 -26.25
C GLU A 145 2.02 31.82 -25.04
N ALA A 146 0.84 31.52 -24.50
CA ALA A 146 0.48 32.04 -23.19
C ALA A 146 1.58 31.57 -22.23
N PRO A 147 2.11 32.45 -21.34
CA PRO A 147 2.98 31.97 -20.28
C PRO A 147 2.23 30.83 -19.59
N VAL A 148 2.88 29.67 -19.50
CA VAL A 148 2.34 28.50 -18.80
C VAL A 148 1.88 29.01 -17.45
N ALA A 149 0.57 28.97 -17.20
CA ALA A 149 0.04 29.35 -15.90
C ALA A 149 0.80 28.51 -14.88
N GLU A 150 1.51 29.16 -13.95
CA GLU A 150 2.22 28.45 -12.90
C GLU A 150 1.21 27.50 -12.23
N PRO A 151 1.54 26.20 -12.10
CA PRO A 151 0.64 25.28 -11.43
C PRO A 151 0.28 25.86 -10.06
N PRO A 152 -0.97 25.69 -9.60
CA PRO A 152 -1.40 26.23 -8.32
C PRO A 152 -0.38 25.85 -7.24
N PRO A 153 -0.09 26.73 -6.26
CA PRO A 153 1.00 26.54 -5.30
C PRO A 153 0.93 25.20 -4.56
N GLU A 154 -0.28 24.67 -4.37
CA GLU A 154 -0.60 23.39 -3.73
C GLU A 154 -0.36 22.15 -4.60
N SER A 155 -0.16 22.30 -5.91
CA SER A 155 0.06 21.18 -6.80
C SER A 155 1.52 20.71 -6.77
N MET A 156 1.70 19.42 -6.49
CA MET A 156 3.00 18.74 -6.56
C MET A 156 3.38 18.36 -8.01
N THR A 157 2.47 18.54 -8.97
CA THR A 157 2.66 18.07 -10.35
C THR A 157 3.85 18.75 -11.03
N ASN A 158 4.70 17.95 -11.68
CA ASN A 158 5.92 18.37 -12.38
C ASN A 158 6.95 19.09 -11.50
N ARG A 159 6.93 18.86 -10.18
CA ARG A 159 8.00 19.28 -9.27
C ARG A 159 8.93 18.10 -8.98
N THR A 160 10.21 18.38 -8.76
CA THR A 160 11.20 17.39 -8.34
C THR A 160 11.53 17.61 -6.88
N PHE A 161 11.27 16.60 -6.04
CA PHE A 161 11.54 16.67 -4.60
C PHE A 161 12.77 15.85 -4.22
N THR A 162 13.61 16.40 -3.35
CA THR A 162 14.72 15.67 -2.75
C THR A 162 14.23 14.95 -1.50
N VAL A 163 14.31 13.63 -1.53
CA VAL A 163 13.77 12.75 -0.49
C VAL A 163 14.91 12.13 0.32
N LEU A 164 14.93 12.42 1.62
CA LEU A 164 15.90 11.85 2.55
C LEU A 164 15.50 10.43 2.97
N ILE A 165 16.40 9.47 2.82
CA ILE A 165 16.23 8.06 3.18
C ILE A 165 17.32 7.59 4.14
N ALA A 166 17.01 6.57 4.94
CA ALA A 166 17.97 5.88 5.79
C ALA A 166 17.83 4.37 5.59
N GLU A 167 18.95 3.68 5.44
CA GLU A 167 18.98 2.23 5.25
C GLU A 167 18.46 1.48 6.49
N ASN A 168 17.35 0.75 6.32
CA ASN A 168 16.83 -0.16 7.32
C ASN A 168 15.99 -1.25 6.65
N LYS A 169 16.33 -2.52 6.86
CA LYS A 169 15.63 -3.65 6.22
C LYS A 169 14.29 -3.92 6.93
N PRO A 170 13.17 -4.16 6.21
CA PRO A 170 13.01 -4.23 4.75
C PRO A 170 12.45 -2.94 4.11
N TYR A 171 12.58 -1.79 4.78
CA TYR A 171 11.98 -0.53 4.36
C TYR A 171 12.77 0.18 3.26
N VAL A 172 14.09 0.29 3.45
CA VAL A 172 15.04 0.87 2.50
C VAL A 172 16.29 0.00 2.52
N MET A 173 16.64 -0.53 1.36
CA MET A 173 17.76 -1.45 1.16
C MET A 173 18.49 -1.06 -0.12
N MET A 174 19.78 -1.32 -0.16
CA MET A 174 20.53 -1.28 -1.41
C MET A 174 20.15 -2.50 -2.25
N GLN A 175 19.84 -2.28 -3.53
CA GLN A 175 19.49 -3.34 -4.46
C GLN A 175 20.71 -4.19 -4.81
N GLU A 176 20.60 -5.51 -4.63
CA GLU A 176 21.61 -6.47 -5.05
C GLU A 176 21.42 -6.80 -6.53
N SER A 177 22.11 -6.08 -7.42
CA SER A 177 22.09 -6.33 -8.87
C SER A 177 23.50 -6.56 -9.43
N THR A 178 23.57 -7.32 -10.52
CA THR A 178 24.81 -7.50 -11.29
C THR A 178 25.12 -6.25 -12.13
N ASP A 179 24.09 -5.47 -12.46
CA ASP A 179 24.21 -4.25 -13.25
C ASP A 179 24.62 -3.04 -12.39
N ARG A 180 25.33 -2.09 -12.99
CA ARG A 180 25.68 -0.83 -12.32
C ARG A 180 24.47 0.10 -12.31
N LEU A 181 23.70 0.05 -11.24
CA LEU A 181 22.57 0.94 -10.98
C LEU A 181 23.06 2.33 -10.54
N SER A 182 22.33 3.37 -10.93
CA SER A 182 22.67 4.77 -10.62
C SER A 182 21.43 5.57 -10.25
N GLY A 183 21.60 6.64 -9.46
CA GLY A 183 20.47 7.46 -9.03
C GLY A 183 19.57 6.70 -8.06
N ASN A 184 18.26 6.75 -8.33
CA ASN A 184 17.22 6.18 -7.47
C ASN A 184 17.12 4.66 -7.56
N ASP A 185 17.47 4.07 -8.70
CA ASP A 185 17.34 2.63 -8.96
C ASP A 185 18.27 1.78 -8.08
N ARG A 186 19.20 2.42 -7.35
CA ARG A 186 20.10 1.74 -6.41
C ARG A 186 19.39 1.23 -5.16
N TYR A 187 18.19 1.71 -4.86
CA TYR A 187 17.47 1.38 -3.64
C TYR A 187 16.22 0.57 -3.94
N GLU A 188 15.88 -0.34 -3.03
CA GLU A 188 14.66 -1.14 -3.03
C GLU A 188 14.08 -1.24 -1.61
N GLY A 189 12.83 -1.68 -1.49
CA GLY A 189 12.16 -1.87 -0.20
C GLY A 189 10.82 -1.16 -0.10
N PHE A 190 10.16 -1.35 1.04
CA PHE A 190 8.77 -0.90 1.24
C PHE A 190 8.59 0.61 1.06
N CYS A 191 9.48 1.43 1.62
CA CYS A 191 9.40 2.90 1.51
C CYS A 191 9.71 3.38 0.10
N ILE A 192 10.60 2.69 -0.62
CA ILE A 192 10.95 3.01 -2.01
C ILE A 192 9.75 2.78 -2.94
N GLU A 193 9.06 1.65 -2.77
CA GLU A 193 7.81 1.40 -3.51
C GLU A 193 6.68 2.36 -3.14
N LEU A 194 6.61 2.76 -1.86
CA LEU A 194 5.59 3.70 -1.39
C LEU A 194 5.74 5.07 -2.07
N ILE A 195 6.96 5.63 -2.11
CA ILE A 195 7.18 6.93 -2.75
C ILE A 195 7.00 6.86 -4.27
N ASP A 196 7.40 5.77 -4.92
CA ASP A 196 7.17 5.57 -6.36
C ASP A 196 5.66 5.57 -6.70
N LYS A 197 4.83 4.91 -5.87
CA LYS A 197 3.37 4.94 -6.03
C LYS A 197 2.79 6.33 -5.79
N LEU A 198 3.26 7.05 -4.78
CA LEU A 198 2.83 8.42 -4.51
C LEU A 198 3.21 9.37 -5.65
N ALA A 199 4.43 9.25 -6.18
CA ALA A 199 4.92 10.02 -7.32
C ALA A 199 4.07 9.80 -8.56
N LYS A 200 3.67 8.56 -8.85
CA LYS A 200 2.78 8.22 -9.97
C LYS A 200 1.36 8.78 -9.80
N LEU A 201 0.83 8.78 -8.58
CA LEU A 201 -0.52 9.28 -8.27
C LEU A 201 -0.60 10.81 -8.27
N LEU A 202 0.44 11.48 -7.77
CA LEU A 202 0.49 12.94 -7.60
C LEU A 202 1.28 13.65 -8.71
N HIS A 203 1.86 12.88 -9.63
CA HIS A 203 2.63 13.32 -10.80
C HIS A 203 3.84 14.21 -10.46
N PHE A 204 4.57 13.88 -9.40
CA PHE A 204 5.85 14.52 -9.05
C PHE A 204 7.04 13.62 -9.37
N ASN A 205 8.22 14.22 -9.53
CA ASN A 205 9.50 13.54 -9.66
C ASN A 205 10.25 13.60 -8.32
N TYR A 206 11.19 12.69 -8.09
CA TYR A 206 11.96 12.71 -6.85
C TYR A 206 13.40 12.21 -7.05
N THR A 207 14.28 12.59 -6.14
CA THR A 207 15.67 12.12 -6.06
C THR A 207 16.00 11.74 -4.63
N PHE A 208 16.70 10.61 -4.43
CA PHE A 208 17.08 10.17 -3.10
C PHE A 208 18.40 10.77 -2.62
N VAL A 209 18.41 11.17 -1.36
CA VAL A 209 19.61 11.49 -0.58
C VAL A 209 19.67 10.56 0.61
N GLU A 210 20.79 9.87 0.80
CA GLU A 210 20.95 8.91 1.88
C GLU A 210 21.56 9.58 3.13
N GLN A 211 21.07 9.16 4.29
CA GLN A 211 21.65 9.49 5.58
C GLN A 211 22.75 8.49 5.96
N GLU A 212 24.00 8.95 5.92
CA GLU A 212 25.20 8.10 6.09
C GLU A 212 25.31 7.46 7.48
N ASP A 213 24.88 8.16 8.54
CA ASP A 213 25.03 7.69 9.92
C ASP A 213 23.97 6.66 10.36
N ARG A 214 22.97 6.39 9.50
CA ARG A 214 21.82 5.51 9.77
C ARG A 214 21.07 5.81 11.07
N ASN A 215 21.23 7.02 11.62
CA ASN A 215 20.55 7.45 12.82
C ASN A 215 19.32 8.27 12.44
N TYR A 216 18.17 7.93 13.01
CA TYR A 216 16.94 8.68 12.80
C TYR A 216 16.99 10.08 13.38
N GLY A 217 17.66 10.24 14.53
CA GLY A 217 17.76 11.50 15.23
C GLY A 217 17.12 11.46 16.61
N SER A 218 17.85 12.06 17.54
CA SER A 218 17.53 12.29 18.95
C SER A 218 17.94 13.71 19.29
N ARG A 219 17.20 14.37 20.17
CA ARG A 219 17.63 15.66 20.69
C ARG A 219 18.74 15.47 21.71
N ASP A 220 19.83 16.19 21.54
CA ASP A 220 20.84 16.28 22.58
C ASP A 220 20.37 17.23 23.68
N ASN A 221 20.26 16.72 24.91
CA ASN A 221 19.81 17.51 26.07
C ASN A 221 20.78 18.62 26.45
N ALA A 222 22.07 18.50 26.12
CA ALA A 222 23.08 19.51 26.47
C ALA A 222 23.08 20.70 25.50
N THR A 223 23.02 20.42 24.20
CA THR A 223 23.07 21.45 23.15
C THR A 223 21.69 21.88 22.65
N GLY A 224 20.65 21.08 22.92
CA GLY A 224 19.30 21.27 22.41
C GLY A 224 19.13 20.97 20.92
N LYS A 225 20.20 20.55 20.22
CA LYS A 225 20.22 20.28 18.79
C LYS A 225 19.77 18.85 18.46
N TRP A 226 19.21 18.68 17.27
CA TRP A 226 18.86 17.38 16.70
C TRP A 226 20.04 16.83 15.89
N ASN A 227 20.27 15.53 15.98
CA ASN A 227 21.23 14.80 15.15
C ASN A 227 20.53 13.90 14.13
N GLY A 228 21.31 13.15 13.34
CA GLY A 228 20.80 12.17 12.40
C GLY A 228 19.90 12.76 11.31
N MET A 229 18.97 11.94 10.84
CA MET A 229 18.01 12.32 9.79
C MET A 229 17.16 13.54 10.17
N LEU A 230 16.67 13.64 11.41
CA LEU A 230 15.90 14.82 11.86
C LEU A 230 16.73 16.11 11.81
N GLY A 231 17.96 16.08 12.33
CA GLY A 231 18.84 17.25 12.28
C GLY A 231 19.09 17.71 10.86
N ARG A 232 19.39 16.76 9.96
CA ARG A 232 19.62 17.06 8.54
C ARG A 232 18.39 17.59 7.83
N LEU A 233 17.20 17.04 8.10
CA LEU A 233 15.94 17.53 7.53
C LEU A 233 15.63 18.98 7.95
N MET A 234 16.07 19.41 9.13
CA MET A 234 15.85 20.77 9.62
C MET A 234 16.92 21.77 9.15
N GLU A 235 18.16 21.32 8.97
CA GLU A 235 19.30 22.19 8.64
C GLU A 235 19.55 22.33 7.14
N ASP A 236 19.23 21.30 6.33
CA ASP A 236 19.49 21.29 4.89
C ASP A 236 18.28 21.75 4.09
N GLU A 237 18.34 22.98 3.57
CA GLU A 237 17.30 23.56 2.72
C GLU A 237 17.08 22.81 1.39
N ASN A 238 18.02 21.93 0.99
CA ASN A 238 17.89 21.16 -0.25
C ASN A 238 17.05 19.87 -0.08
N ILE A 239 16.60 19.56 1.14
CA ILE A 239 15.81 18.36 1.45
C ILE A 239 14.37 18.78 1.71
N ASP A 240 13.44 18.26 0.91
CA ASP A 240 12.04 18.65 1.01
C ASP A 240 11.27 17.81 2.04
N PHE A 241 11.49 16.49 2.07
CA PHE A 241 10.91 15.60 3.07
C PHE A 241 11.71 14.30 3.21
N ALA A 242 11.48 13.57 4.30
CA ALA A 242 12.09 12.27 4.55
C ALA A 242 11.04 11.14 4.44
N ILE A 243 11.46 9.98 3.93
CA ILE A 243 10.65 8.75 3.94
C ILE A 243 11.44 7.60 4.55
N THR A 244 10.96 7.09 5.69
CA THR A 244 11.57 5.98 6.41
C THR A 244 10.60 5.43 7.46
N ASP A 245 10.99 4.39 8.18
CA ASP A 245 10.25 3.80 9.30
C ASP A 245 10.46 4.58 10.62
N LEU A 246 10.28 5.88 10.56
CA LEU A 246 10.48 6.78 11.70
C LEU A 246 9.30 6.70 12.67
N THR A 247 9.56 6.32 13.92
CA THR A 247 8.53 6.38 14.97
C THR A 247 8.16 7.84 15.28
N ILE A 248 6.88 8.17 15.16
CA ILE A 248 6.31 9.46 15.57
C ILE A 248 6.29 9.51 17.11
N THR A 249 6.97 10.50 17.69
CA THR A 249 6.98 10.76 19.14
C THR A 249 6.67 12.23 19.39
N ALA A 250 6.13 12.56 20.57
CA ALA A 250 5.79 13.95 20.91
C ALA A 250 6.99 14.90 20.81
N GLU A 251 8.19 14.43 21.14
CA GLU A 251 9.42 15.24 21.02
C GLU A 251 9.76 15.53 19.55
N ARG A 252 9.62 14.55 18.66
CA ARG A 252 9.90 14.70 17.23
C ARG A 252 8.84 15.56 16.54
N GLU A 253 7.58 15.36 16.89
CA GLU A 253 6.45 16.14 16.38
C GLU A 253 6.57 17.63 16.75
N SER A 254 7.23 17.95 17.87
CA SER A 254 7.53 19.35 18.23
C SER A 254 8.60 20.00 17.35
N ALA A 255 9.37 19.23 16.59
CA ALA A 255 10.49 19.69 15.77
C ALA A 255 10.19 19.65 14.27
N VAL A 256 9.43 18.66 13.81
CA VAL A 256 9.06 18.47 12.39
C VAL A 256 7.60 18.04 12.29
N ASP A 257 6.96 18.42 11.18
CA ASP A 257 5.60 17.98 10.88
C ASP A 257 5.59 16.56 10.32
N PHE A 258 4.56 15.78 10.71
CA PHE A 258 4.35 14.41 10.24
C PHE A 258 3.08 14.29 9.41
N THR A 259 3.09 13.35 8.47
CA THR A 259 1.87 12.89 7.80
C THR A 259 1.10 11.93 8.70
N THR A 260 -0.09 11.52 8.27
CA THR A 260 -0.81 10.42 8.92
C THR A 260 0.03 9.14 8.84
N PRO A 261 0.20 8.39 9.96
CA PRO A 261 1.02 7.19 9.96
C PRO A 261 0.48 6.16 8.96
N PHE A 262 1.37 5.61 8.13
CA PHE A 262 1.00 4.58 7.14
C PHE A 262 1.01 3.17 7.73
N MET A 263 1.58 2.96 8.92
CA MET A 263 1.66 1.68 9.61
C MET A 263 1.55 1.85 11.12
N ASN A 264 0.72 1.03 11.77
CA ASN A 264 0.56 1.01 13.22
C ASN A 264 1.35 -0.15 13.82
N LEU A 265 2.22 0.15 14.79
CA LEU A 265 3.10 -0.82 15.45
C LEU A 265 3.27 -0.46 16.94
N GLY A 266 3.69 -1.46 17.72
CA GLY A 266 3.90 -1.32 19.17
C GLY A 266 5.20 -1.99 19.61
N ILE A 267 5.59 -1.76 20.87
CA ILE A 267 6.76 -2.39 21.46
C ILE A 267 6.46 -3.87 21.69
N ALA A 268 7.28 -4.74 21.12
CA ALA A 268 7.21 -6.19 21.31
C ALA A 268 8.53 -6.71 21.88
N ILE A 269 8.46 -7.84 22.59
CA ILE A 269 9.63 -8.54 23.13
C ILE A 269 9.95 -9.70 22.20
N LEU A 270 11.18 -9.72 21.69
CA LEU A 270 11.72 -10.83 20.93
C LEU A 270 12.72 -11.60 21.81
N PHE A 271 12.52 -12.90 21.95
CA PHE A 271 13.45 -13.79 22.65
C PHE A 271 13.60 -15.11 21.89
N ARG A 272 14.73 -15.79 22.10
CA ARG A 272 15.01 -17.08 21.47
C ARG A 272 14.08 -18.14 22.05
N THR A 273 13.41 -18.90 21.19
CA THR A 273 12.61 -20.05 21.61
C THR A 273 13.50 -21.01 22.42
N PRO A 274 13.10 -21.38 23.65
CA PRO A 274 13.89 -22.30 24.46
C PRO A 274 14.01 -23.63 23.73
N LYS A 275 15.19 -24.25 23.80
CA LYS A 275 15.36 -25.62 23.31
C LYS A 275 14.56 -26.55 24.21
N THR A 276 13.83 -27.50 23.62
CA THR A 276 13.18 -28.57 24.38
C THR A 276 14.26 -29.30 25.19
N PRO A 277 14.09 -29.44 26.52
CA PRO A 277 15.08 -30.12 27.35
C PRO A 277 15.26 -31.57 26.88
N GLU A 278 16.48 -32.09 27.00
CA GLU A 278 16.78 -33.48 26.68
C GLU A 278 15.95 -34.44 27.57
N PRO A 279 15.52 -35.60 27.06
CA PRO A 279 14.73 -36.54 27.82
C PRO A 279 15.55 -37.04 29.03
N LYS A 280 15.03 -36.81 30.23
CA LYS A 280 15.65 -37.30 31.47
C LYS A 280 15.75 -38.83 31.46
N ILE A 281 16.85 -39.39 31.94
CA ILE A 281 17.09 -40.86 31.99
C ILE A 281 15.96 -41.61 32.72
N PHE A 282 15.31 -40.97 33.68
CA PHE A 282 14.17 -41.51 34.45
C PHE A 282 12.81 -41.00 33.97
N ALA A 283 12.68 -40.59 32.71
CA ALA A 283 11.42 -40.09 32.16
C ALA A 283 10.25 -41.09 32.29
N PHE A 284 10.55 -42.40 32.30
CA PHE A 284 9.55 -43.45 32.50
C PHE A 284 8.92 -43.47 33.91
N LEU A 285 9.51 -42.81 34.92
CA LEU A 285 8.91 -42.67 36.25
C LEU A 285 7.96 -41.47 36.37
N LEU A 286 8.03 -40.52 35.44
CA LEU A 286 7.21 -39.30 35.42
C LEU A 286 5.68 -39.51 35.28
N PRO A 287 5.15 -40.60 34.69
CA PRO A 287 3.70 -40.79 34.54
C PRO A 287 2.92 -40.81 35.87
N PHE A 288 3.60 -41.12 36.97
CA PHE A 288 3.05 -41.08 38.32
C PHE A 288 3.89 -40.19 39.23
N SER A 289 3.23 -39.47 40.13
CA SER A 289 3.93 -38.68 41.15
C SER A 289 4.60 -39.60 42.17
N ASN A 290 5.61 -39.09 42.87
CA ASN A 290 6.31 -39.84 43.92
C ASN A 290 5.34 -40.38 44.99
N GLY A 291 4.28 -39.64 45.31
CA GLY A 291 3.24 -40.10 46.25
C GLY A 291 2.48 -41.32 45.75
N VAL A 292 2.10 -41.35 44.47
CA VAL A 292 1.39 -42.49 43.87
C VAL A 292 2.29 -43.73 43.83
N TRP A 293 3.58 -43.56 43.51
CA TRP A 293 4.55 -44.67 43.56
C TRP A 293 4.66 -45.28 44.96
N LEU A 294 4.72 -44.46 46.01
CA LEU A 294 4.74 -44.93 47.39
C LEU A 294 3.45 -45.66 47.76
N CYS A 295 2.28 -45.10 47.41
CA CYS A 295 1.00 -45.74 47.65
C CYS A 295 0.89 -47.09 46.93
N LEU A 296 1.40 -47.20 45.70
CA LEU A 296 1.44 -48.45 44.95
C LEU A 296 2.32 -49.50 45.66
N GLY A 297 3.49 -49.08 46.16
CA GLY A 297 4.36 -49.94 46.96
C GLY A 297 3.67 -50.46 48.23
N PHE A 298 2.99 -49.59 48.98
CA PHE A 298 2.23 -50.00 50.17
C PHE A 298 1.05 -50.90 49.83
N ALA A 299 0.30 -50.61 48.76
CA ALA A 299 -0.82 -51.43 48.32
C ALA A 299 -0.35 -52.82 47.88
N TYR A 300 0.80 -52.92 47.19
CA TYR A 300 1.43 -54.18 46.80
C TYR A 300 1.84 -55.01 48.00
N LEU A 301 2.56 -54.42 48.96
CA LEU A 301 2.98 -55.12 50.18
C LEU A 301 1.76 -55.53 51.03
N GLY A 302 0.79 -54.64 51.18
CA GLY A 302 -0.44 -54.88 51.95
C GLY A 302 -1.30 -56.00 51.37
N THR A 303 -1.49 -56.01 50.05
CA THR A 303 -2.25 -57.08 49.38
C THR A 303 -1.52 -58.41 49.41
N SER A 304 -0.19 -58.41 49.33
CA SER A 304 0.63 -59.63 49.43
C SER A 304 0.58 -60.23 50.82
N LEU A 305 0.62 -59.38 51.85
CA LEU A 305 0.42 -59.81 53.24
C LEU A 305 -1.00 -60.33 53.46
N LEU A 306 -2.02 -59.65 52.92
CA LEU A 306 -3.41 -60.07 53.01
C LEU A 306 -3.63 -61.44 52.37
N LEU A 307 -3.10 -61.68 51.16
CA LEU A 307 -3.15 -62.99 50.50
C LEU A 307 -2.42 -64.07 51.30
N TYR A 308 -1.25 -63.76 51.87
CA TYR A 308 -0.53 -64.70 52.73
C TYR A 308 -1.35 -65.10 53.96
N VAL A 309 -1.95 -64.13 54.66
CA VAL A 309 -2.76 -64.39 55.86
C VAL A 309 -4.04 -65.16 55.52
N VAL A 310 -4.81 -64.68 54.53
CA VAL A 310 -6.06 -65.33 54.11
C VAL A 310 -5.79 -66.73 53.56
N GLY A 311 -4.75 -66.88 52.74
CA GLY A 311 -4.34 -68.16 52.17
C GLY A 311 -3.95 -69.19 53.24
N ARG A 312 -3.35 -68.77 54.36
CA ARG A 312 -3.03 -69.68 55.48
C ARG A 312 -4.22 -70.03 56.36
N LEU A 313 -5.18 -69.10 56.51
CA LEU A 313 -6.37 -69.29 57.33
C LEU A 313 -7.46 -70.11 56.63
N CYS A 314 -7.53 -70.07 55.30
CA CYS A 314 -8.49 -70.86 54.54
C CYS A 314 -8.05 -72.33 54.43
N HIS A 315 -8.87 -73.24 54.96
CA HIS A 315 -8.59 -74.68 54.93
C HIS A 315 -8.53 -75.25 53.51
N GLU A 316 -9.33 -74.70 52.58
CA GLU A 316 -9.39 -75.13 51.17
C GLU A 316 -8.09 -74.87 50.38
N GLU A 317 -7.19 -74.02 50.89
CA GLU A 317 -5.86 -73.75 50.27
C GLU A 317 -4.78 -74.76 50.68
N TRP A 318 -5.05 -75.58 51.70
CA TRP A 318 -4.17 -76.66 52.08
C TRP A 318 -4.50 -77.86 51.21
N GLN A 319 -3.62 -78.16 50.25
CA GLN A 319 -3.85 -79.20 49.26
C GLN A 319 -2.90 -80.38 49.46
N ASN A 320 -3.36 -81.54 49.02
CA ASN A 320 -2.54 -82.73 48.99
C ASN A 320 -1.58 -82.66 47.78
N PRO A 321 -0.26 -82.63 48.00
CA PRO A 321 0.72 -82.61 46.91
C PRO A 321 0.72 -83.90 46.05
N TYR A 322 0.22 -85.01 46.59
CA TYR A 322 0.16 -86.31 45.90
C TYR A 322 -1.29 -86.82 45.80
N PRO A 323 -2.01 -86.52 44.71
CA PRO A 323 -3.43 -86.88 44.55
C PRO A 323 -3.72 -88.39 44.54
N CYS A 324 -2.68 -89.24 44.43
CA CYS A 324 -2.79 -90.70 44.46
C CYS A 324 -2.78 -91.31 45.88
N ILE A 325 -2.55 -90.50 46.93
CA ILE A 325 -2.54 -90.94 48.33
C ILE A 325 -3.71 -90.25 49.03
N GLU A 326 -4.73 -91.00 49.46
CA GLU A 326 -5.95 -90.42 50.05
C GLU A 326 -5.69 -89.72 51.39
N ASP A 327 -4.78 -90.25 52.22
CA ASP A 327 -4.39 -89.69 53.53
C ASP A 327 -2.89 -89.29 53.54
N PRO A 328 -2.54 -88.07 53.09
CA PRO A 328 -1.15 -87.61 53.11
C PRO A 328 -0.68 -87.26 54.55
N PRO A 329 0.61 -87.44 54.86
CA PRO A 329 1.16 -87.10 56.17
C PRO A 329 1.23 -85.58 56.45
N ALA A 330 1.18 -84.75 55.40
CA ALA A 330 1.12 -83.29 55.51
C ALA A 330 0.43 -82.68 54.28
N LEU A 331 -0.34 -81.61 54.49
CA LEU A 331 -0.88 -80.79 53.40
C LEU A 331 0.07 -79.62 53.12
N GLU A 332 0.20 -79.25 51.85
CA GLU A 332 1.01 -78.11 51.42
C GLU A 332 0.14 -76.91 51.07
N ASN A 333 0.61 -75.72 51.41
CA ASN A 333 -0.04 -74.46 51.08
C ASN A 333 0.87 -73.65 50.15
N GLN A 334 0.35 -73.31 48.97
CA GLN A 334 1.11 -72.63 47.92
C GLN A 334 1.40 -71.15 48.26
N PHE A 335 0.65 -70.54 49.17
CA PHE A 335 0.83 -69.14 49.61
C PHE A 335 1.87 -69.03 50.74
N THR A 336 3.14 -69.08 50.37
CA THR A 336 4.22 -68.50 51.18
C THR A 336 4.28 -66.98 50.96
N LEU A 337 4.91 -66.21 51.85
CA LEU A 337 5.02 -64.75 51.68
C LEU A 337 5.74 -64.38 50.35
N ALA A 338 6.80 -65.11 50.00
CA ALA A 338 7.51 -64.94 48.74
C ALA A 338 6.61 -65.24 47.54
N ASN A 339 5.82 -66.31 47.61
CA ASN A 339 4.87 -66.70 46.59
C ASN A 339 3.70 -65.70 46.44
N ALA A 340 3.22 -65.13 47.54
CA ALA A 340 2.19 -64.09 47.52
C ALA A 340 2.70 -62.77 46.89
N LEU A 341 3.95 -62.39 47.19
CA LEU A 341 4.63 -61.27 46.53
C LEU A 341 4.80 -61.54 45.02
N TRP A 342 5.28 -62.73 44.67
CA TRP A 342 5.45 -63.15 43.28
C TRP A 342 4.13 -63.15 42.50
N PHE A 343 3.07 -63.69 43.09
CA PHE A 343 1.72 -63.70 42.51
C PHE A 343 1.21 -62.28 42.21
N ASN A 344 1.31 -61.37 43.19
CA ASN A 344 0.87 -59.99 42.99
C ASN A 344 1.73 -59.21 42.01
N LEU A 345 3.04 -59.49 41.95
CA LEU A 345 3.94 -58.88 40.97
C LEU A 345 3.60 -59.32 39.55
N GLY A 346 3.33 -60.62 39.34
CA GLY A 346 2.91 -61.17 38.05
C GLY A 346 1.59 -60.56 37.54
N ALA A 347 0.67 -60.21 38.44
CA ALA A 347 -0.56 -59.49 38.10
C ALA A 347 -0.30 -58.04 37.64
N VAL A 348 0.58 -57.30 38.31
CA VAL A 348 0.94 -55.92 37.92
C VAL A 348 1.69 -55.89 36.59
N LEU A 349 2.58 -56.86 36.37
CA LEU A 349 3.33 -57.01 35.12
C LEU A 349 2.50 -57.61 33.97
N LEU A 350 1.22 -57.95 34.20
CA LEU A 350 0.33 -58.59 33.22
C LEU A 350 0.88 -59.91 32.65
N GLN A 351 1.75 -60.61 33.39
CA GLN A 351 2.36 -61.88 32.97
C GLN A 351 1.64 -63.10 33.55
N GLY A 352 0.85 -62.91 34.61
CA GLY A 352 0.23 -64.01 35.36
C GLY A 352 1.21 -64.71 36.30
N SER A 353 0.74 -65.76 36.96
CA SER A 353 1.54 -66.58 37.87
C SER A 353 1.14 -68.04 37.71
N GLU A 354 2.08 -68.95 37.97
CA GLU A 354 1.81 -70.40 38.04
C GLU A 354 0.95 -70.77 39.27
N ILE A 355 0.89 -69.87 40.25
CA ILE A 355 0.14 -70.04 41.50
C ILE A 355 -1.29 -69.58 41.27
N ALA A 356 -2.26 -70.41 41.60
CA ALA A 356 -3.68 -70.12 41.43
C ALA A 356 -4.43 -70.23 42.76
N PRO A 357 -5.12 -69.18 43.24
CA PRO A 357 -5.95 -69.27 44.44
C PRO A 357 -7.12 -70.23 44.23
N VAL A 358 -7.36 -71.07 45.22
CA VAL A 358 -8.36 -72.14 45.15
C VAL A 358 -9.61 -71.77 45.94
N ALA A 359 -9.44 -71.25 47.15
CA ALA A 359 -10.51 -70.87 48.06
C ALA A 359 -11.27 -69.65 47.54
N TYR A 360 -12.56 -69.54 47.91
CA TYR A 360 -13.37 -68.38 47.51
C TYR A 360 -12.83 -67.05 48.04
N SER A 361 -12.32 -67.02 49.28
CA SER A 361 -11.79 -65.81 49.92
C SER A 361 -10.51 -65.29 49.27
N THR A 362 -9.57 -66.18 48.93
CA THR A 362 -8.31 -65.81 48.24
C THR A 362 -8.58 -65.38 46.80
N ARG A 363 -9.52 -66.04 46.12
CA ARG A 363 -10.00 -65.63 44.79
C ARG A 363 -10.63 -64.24 44.79
N ALA A 364 -11.40 -63.90 45.83
CA ALA A 364 -11.97 -62.56 45.96
C ALA A 364 -10.88 -61.49 46.09
N VAL A 365 -9.89 -61.70 46.96
CA VAL A 365 -8.76 -60.77 47.13
C VAL A 365 -7.95 -60.65 45.84
N ALA A 366 -7.64 -61.78 45.18
CA ALA A 366 -6.93 -61.80 43.90
C ALA A 366 -7.70 -61.08 42.79
N SER A 367 -9.02 -61.27 42.72
CA SER A 367 -9.88 -60.62 41.71
C SER A 367 -9.88 -59.10 41.86
N VAL A 368 -9.97 -58.59 43.10
CA VAL A 368 -9.89 -57.15 43.38
C VAL A 368 -8.50 -56.62 43.01
N TRP A 369 -7.43 -57.36 43.34
CA TRP A 369 -6.07 -56.99 42.96
C TRP A 369 -5.87 -56.96 41.45
N TRP A 370 -6.43 -57.92 40.71
CA TRP A 370 -6.35 -57.96 39.25
C TRP A 370 -7.03 -56.75 38.59
N VAL A 371 -8.22 -56.38 39.07
CA VAL A 371 -8.90 -55.17 38.59
C VAL A 371 -8.07 -53.92 38.91
N PHE A 372 -7.52 -53.83 40.12
CA PHE A 372 -6.64 -52.73 40.51
C PHE A 372 -5.39 -52.65 39.63
N ALA A 373 -4.70 -53.78 39.41
CA ALA A 373 -3.51 -53.86 38.56
C ALA A 373 -3.81 -53.45 37.12
N LEU A 374 -4.93 -53.91 36.54
CA LEU A 374 -5.36 -53.52 35.20
C LEU A 374 -5.57 -52.00 35.10
N VAL A 375 -6.31 -51.41 36.05
CA VAL A 375 -6.59 -49.96 36.07
C VAL A 375 -5.30 -49.15 36.20
N ILE A 376 -4.39 -49.53 37.10
CA ILE A 376 -3.11 -48.82 37.29
C ILE A 376 -2.22 -48.93 36.05
N THR A 377 -2.05 -50.12 35.47
CA THR A 377 -1.22 -50.29 34.28
C THR A 377 -1.80 -49.57 33.06
N SER A 378 -3.13 -49.57 32.91
CA SER A 378 -3.80 -48.78 31.88
C SER A 378 -3.64 -47.27 32.09
N SER A 379 -3.71 -46.77 33.32
CA SER A 379 -3.49 -45.35 33.61
C SER A 379 -2.04 -44.94 33.40
N TYR A 380 -1.09 -45.81 33.76
CA TYR A 380 0.34 -45.56 33.56
C TYR A 380 0.66 -45.41 32.06
N THR A 381 0.18 -46.36 31.25
CA THR A 381 0.40 -46.36 29.80
C THR A 381 -0.25 -45.14 29.11
N ALA A 382 -1.46 -44.74 29.53
CA ALA A 382 -2.13 -43.54 29.02
C ALA A 382 -1.37 -42.24 29.37
N ASN A 383 -0.90 -42.10 30.61
CA ASN A 383 -0.14 -40.93 31.05
C ASN A 383 1.24 -40.86 30.40
N LEU A 384 1.91 -42.00 30.25
CA LEU A 384 3.20 -42.08 29.54
C LEU A 384 3.03 -41.66 28.07
N ALA A 385 2.00 -42.15 27.38
CA ALA A 385 1.71 -41.77 26.00
C ALA A 385 1.45 -40.25 25.88
N THR A 386 0.71 -39.67 26.83
CA THR A 386 0.44 -38.23 26.87
C THR A 386 1.72 -37.42 27.10
N LEU A 387 2.61 -37.87 27.99
CA LEU A 387 3.89 -37.23 28.26
C LEU A 387 4.83 -37.27 27.05
N LEU A 388 4.87 -38.40 26.33
CA LEU A 388 5.67 -38.54 25.12
C LEU A 388 5.11 -37.72 23.95
N ALA A 389 3.78 -37.55 23.89
CA ALA A 389 3.13 -36.74 22.87
C ALA A 389 3.27 -35.23 23.13
N LYS A 390 3.39 -34.80 24.39
CA LYS A 390 3.51 -33.38 24.75
C LYS A 390 4.90 -32.86 24.40
N LYS A 391 5.01 -32.20 23.25
CA LYS A 391 6.12 -31.25 23.00
C LYS A 391 5.88 -30.04 23.91
N SER A 392 6.61 -29.90 25.01
CA SER A 392 6.51 -28.66 25.80
C SER A 392 7.19 -27.54 25.01
N SER A 393 6.39 -26.60 24.53
CA SER A 393 6.87 -25.23 24.30
C SER A 393 6.40 -24.44 25.51
N ASP A 394 7.12 -24.56 26.63
CA ASP A 394 6.82 -23.72 27.78
C ASP A 394 7.15 -22.28 27.38
N GLN A 395 6.12 -21.45 27.26
CA GLN A 395 6.30 -20.01 27.07
C GLN A 395 6.96 -19.48 28.34
N VAL A 396 8.22 -19.08 28.21
CA VAL A 396 9.08 -18.72 29.34
C VAL A 396 8.66 -17.39 29.96
N ILE A 397 8.16 -16.47 29.14
CA ILE A 397 7.69 -15.14 29.53
C ILE A 397 6.38 -14.87 28.80
N ASN A 398 5.32 -14.55 29.56
CA ASN A 398 4.01 -14.22 29.01
C ASN A 398 3.71 -12.72 29.04
N ASN A 399 4.33 -11.99 29.98
CA ASN A 399 4.09 -10.56 30.16
C ASN A 399 5.37 -9.80 30.50
N VAL A 400 5.31 -8.47 30.33
CA VAL A 400 6.44 -7.56 30.60
C VAL A 400 6.80 -7.54 32.08
N GLN A 401 5.84 -7.82 32.97
CA GLN A 401 6.06 -7.79 34.41
C GLN A 401 6.92 -8.96 34.90
N GLU A 402 6.70 -10.16 34.37
CA GLU A 402 7.54 -11.35 34.57
C GLU A 402 8.97 -11.10 34.13
N LEU A 403 9.15 -10.34 33.03
CA LEU A 403 10.47 -9.93 32.57
C LEU A 403 11.11 -8.90 33.53
N ALA A 404 10.34 -7.92 34.00
CA ALA A 404 10.84 -6.89 34.91
C ALA A 404 11.22 -7.44 36.30
N ASP A 405 10.43 -8.38 36.83
CA ASP A 405 10.69 -9.05 38.11
C ASP A 405 11.87 -10.04 38.00
N ASN A 406 12.27 -10.38 36.77
CA ASN A 406 13.47 -11.14 36.44
C ASN A 406 13.63 -12.45 37.22
N GLN A 407 12.53 -13.18 37.43
CA GLN A 407 12.53 -14.44 38.19
C GLN A 407 13.45 -15.51 37.58
N LEU A 408 13.70 -15.41 36.27
CA LEU A 408 14.48 -16.36 35.48
C LEU A 408 15.92 -15.90 35.19
N GLY A 409 16.33 -14.72 35.66
CA GLY A 409 17.66 -14.16 35.37
C GLY A 409 17.89 -13.88 33.88
N ILE A 410 16.84 -13.55 33.14
CA ILE A 410 16.90 -13.23 31.71
C ILE A 410 17.21 -11.76 31.55
N ASP A 411 18.32 -11.47 30.88
CA ASP A 411 18.69 -10.11 30.56
C ASP A 411 17.83 -9.56 29.41
N TYR A 412 17.46 -8.28 29.52
CA TYR A 412 16.70 -7.53 28.52
C TYR A 412 17.30 -6.16 28.26
N GLY A 413 17.02 -5.62 27.07
CA GLY A 413 17.51 -4.32 26.62
C GLY A 413 16.75 -3.78 25.41
N ALA A 414 17.04 -2.53 25.07
CA ALA A 414 16.52 -1.85 23.88
C ALA A 414 17.67 -1.10 23.18
N LYS A 415 17.50 -0.76 21.90
CA LYS A 415 18.50 0.02 21.15
C LYS A 415 18.82 1.33 21.87
N PHE A 416 20.09 1.56 22.15
CA PHE A 416 20.58 2.78 22.77
C PHE A 416 20.19 4.00 21.95
N ASN A 417 19.71 5.04 22.62
CA ASN A 417 19.23 6.27 22.00
C ASN A 417 18.10 6.08 20.96
N GLY A 418 17.42 4.93 21.00
CA GLY A 418 16.22 4.66 20.21
C GLY A 418 14.96 5.21 20.87
N SER A 419 13.89 5.34 20.09
CA SER A 419 12.57 5.77 20.59
C SER A 419 12.06 4.89 21.74
N THR A 420 12.25 3.56 21.64
CA THR A 420 11.87 2.60 22.69
C THR A 420 12.67 2.80 23.98
N TYR A 421 13.97 3.05 23.91
CA TYR A 421 14.80 3.31 25.09
C TYR A 421 14.37 4.62 25.78
N ASN A 422 14.12 5.68 24.98
CA ASN A 422 13.62 6.95 25.49
C ASN A 422 12.19 6.87 26.05
N PHE A 423 11.35 5.98 25.51
CA PHE A 423 10.03 5.69 26.06
C PHE A 423 10.12 5.16 27.49
N PHE A 424 11.00 4.18 27.74
CA PHE A 424 11.20 3.68 29.11
C PHE A 424 11.79 4.74 30.04
N ALA A 425 12.67 5.61 29.53
CA ALA A 425 13.26 6.71 30.30
C ALA A 425 12.24 7.76 30.77
N HIS A 426 11.28 8.12 29.91
CA HIS A 426 10.28 9.17 30.17
C HIS A 426 8.92 8.61 30.62
N SER A 427 8.81 7.30 30.81
CA SER A 427 7.58 6.66 31.26
C SER A 427 7.23 7.09 32.69
N GLN A 428 5.94 7.27 32.96
CA GLN A 428 5.40 7.55 34.30
C GLN A 428 5.07 6.27 35.10
N SER A 429 5.14 5.09 34.46
CA SER A 429 4.86 3.82 35.12
C SER A 429 6.09 3.34 35.89
N GLU A 430 5.91 3.02 37.17
CA GLU A 430 6.96 2.47 38.04
C GLU A 430 7.59 1.19 37.45
N LEU A 431 6.79 0.33 36.82
CA LEU A 431 7.27 -0.88 36.16
C LEU A 431 8.32 -0.56 35.08
N TYR A 432 8.00 0.38 34.21
CA TYR A 432 8.84 0.78 33.08
C TYR A 432 10.07 1.57 33.53
N GLN A 433 9.95 2.35 34.61
CA GLN A 433 11.09 3.02 35.24
C GLN A 433 12.08 2.02 35.84
N ARG A 434 11.59 0.97 36.54
CA ARG A 434 12.46 -0.12 37.05
C ARG A 434 13.21 -0.82 35.90
N MET A 435 12.52 -1.09 34.79
CA MET A 435 13.16 -1.65 33.60
C MET A 435 14.20 -0.71 33.00
N TYR A 436 13.92 0.60 32.96
CA TYR A 436 14.88 1.60 32.51
C TYR A 436 16.13 1.66 33.39
N GLU A 437 15.96 1.62 34.71
CA GLU A 437 17.09 1.56 35.65
C GLU A 437 17.97 0.34 35.39
N HIS A 438 17.35 -0.83 35.18
CA HIS A 438 18.08 -2.05 34.81
C HIS A 438 18.87 -1.85 33.50
N MET A 439 18.22 -1.32 32.46
CA MET A 439 18.88 -1.06 31.17
C MET A 439 20.01 -0.02 31.29
N ARG A 440 19.86 1.02 32.12
CA ARG A 440 20.88 2.06 32.32
C ARG A 440 22.16 1.52 32.98
N THR A 441 22.06 0.47 33.79
CA THR A 441 23.23 -0.12 34.45
C THR A 441 24.15 -0.91 33.51
N ARG A 442 23.68 -1.24 32.29
CA ARG A 442 24.40 -2.09 31.35
C ARG A 442 24.56 -1.42 29.98
N PRO A 443 25.61 -1.77 29.21
CA PRO A 443 25.75 -1.27 27.85
C PRO A 443 24.62 -1.84 26.97
N MET A 444 23.84 -0.94 26.37
CA MET A 444 22.78 -1.27 25.42
C MET A 444 23.32 -1.30 23.98
N PRO A 445 22.77 -2.13 23.09
CA PRO A 445 23.22 -2.22 21.70
C PRO A 445 23.00 -0.91 20.95
N SER A 446 23.95 -0.52 20.10
CA SER A 446 23.92 0.75 19.36
C SER A 446 23.17 0.64 18.03
N THR A 447 23.16 -0.56 17.43
CA THR A 447 22.48 -0.84 16.17
C THR A 447 21.52 -2.02 16.28
N ASN A 448 20.54 -2.10 15.37
CA ASN A 448 19.60 -3.23 15.30
C ASN A 448 20.25 -4.53 14.79
N ALA A 449 21.42 -4.44 14.14
CA ALA A 449 22.14 -5.57 13.57
C ALA A 449 23.21 -6.15 14.51
N GLU A 450 23.57 -5.42 15.57
CA GLU A 450 24.42 -5.95 16.62
C GLU A 450 23.67 -7.04 17.37
N GLU A 451 24.12 -8.29 17.21
CA GLU A 451 23.70 -9.38 18.08
C GLU A 451 24.13 -8.99 19.50
N TRP A 452 23.14 -8.66 20.35
CA TRP A 452 23.39 -8.32 21.74
C TRP A 452 23.91 -9.57 22.46
N ARG A 453 25.23 -9.76 22.40
CA ARG A 453 25.92 -10.75 23.22
C ARG A 453 26.03 -10.18 24.61
N VAL A 454 25.09 -10.56 25.45
CA VAL A 454 25.34 -10.58 26.88
C VAL A 454 26.48 -11.58 27.08
N GLU A 455 27.67 -11.07 27.37
CA GLU A 455 28.75 -11.87 27.92
C GLU A 455 28.17 -12.51 29.19
N SER A 456 27.75 -13.77 29.11
CA SER A 456 27.23 -14.45 30.29
C SER A 456 28.41 -14.55 31.24
N THR A 457 28.48 -13.66 32.22
CA THR A 457 29.32 -13.84 33.39
C THR A 457 28.77 -15.06 34.11
N ARG A 458 29.22 -16.24 33.68
CA ARG A 458 29.22 -17.44 34.49
C ARG A 458 30.11 -17.14 35.69
N SER A 459 29.49 -16.71 36.78
CA SER A 459 30.04 -16.88 38.13
C SER A 459 29.51 -18.18 38.70
#